data_AF-A0A8D0G7Q6-F1
#
_entry.id   AF-A0A8D0G7Q6-F1
#
_cell.length_a   1.000
_cell.length_b   1.000
_cell.length_c   1.000
_cell.angle_alpha   90.00
_cell.angle_beta   90.00
_cell.angle_gamma   90.00
#
_symmetry.space_group_name_H-M   'P 1'
#
loop_
_entity.id
_entity.type
_entity.pdbx_description
1 polymer ?
#
loop_
_entity_poly.entity_id
_entity_poly.type
_entity_poly.pdbx_seq_one_letter_code
_entity_poly.pdbx_strand_id
1 'polypeptide(L)' 'MSSGQKPSEAKEVKLYAQIPPIEKMDASLSTKLSLSTNCIEKIANLNGLKNLRILSLGRNNIKNLNGLVRSTCTFIF' A
#
# COMPACT_ATOMS: atom_id res chain seq x y z
N MET A 1 -11.23 -11.42 -12.19
CA MET A 1 -11.61 -10.66 -13.40
C MET A 1 -10.34 -10.12 -14.04
N SER A 2 -10.14 -10.51 -15.29
CA SER A 2 -8.98 -10.29 -16.12
C SER A 2 -8.80 -8.81 -16.47
N SER A 3 -7.67 -8.23 -16.15
CA SER A 3 -7.16 -7.07 -16.87
C SER A 3 -5.66 -7.27 -17.02
N GLY A 4 -5.21 -7.54 -18.26
CA GLY A 4 -3.81 -7.71 -18.61
C GLY A 4 -3.02 -6.40 -18.57
N GLN A 5 -3.28 -5.54 -17.57
CA GLN A 5 -2.50 -4.34 -17.34
C GLN A 5 -1.22 -4.75 -16.64
N LYS A 6 -0.08 -4.27 -17.13
CA LYS A 6 1.17 -4.43 -16.39
C LYS A 6 0.95 -3.85 -15.00
N PRO A 7 1.49 -4.46 -13.93
CA PRO A 7 1.47 -3.88 -12.58
C PRO A 7 1.94 -2.42 -12.60
N SER A 8 2.74 -2.08 -13.61
CA SER A 8 3.27 -0.76 -13.89
C SER A 8 2.30 0.32 -14.34
N GLU A 9 1.13 -0.06 -14.80
CA GLU A 9 0.13 0.84 -15.34
C GLU A 9 -1.15 0.83 -14.49
N ALA A 10 -1.15 0.04 -13.41
CA ALA A 10 -2.28 -0.11 -12.51
C ALA A 10 -2.45 1.17 -11.67
N LYS A 11 -3.50 1.94 -11.97
CA LYS A 11 -3.87 3.13 -11.19
C LYS A 11 -4.26 2.78 -9.75
N GLU A 12 -4.87 1.61 -9.56
CA GLU A 12 -5.29 1.10 -8.26
C GLU A 12 -4.80 -0.34 -8.08
N VAL A 13 -4.17 -0.60 -6.94
CA VAL A 13 -3.70 -1.93 -6.54
C VAL A 13 -4.39 -2.31 -5.23
N LYS A 14 -4.99 -3.50 -5.23
CA LYS A 14 -5.70 -4.08 -4.08
C LYS A 14 -5.03 -5.39 -3.72
N LEU A 15 -4.41 -5.44 -2.53
CA LEU A 15 -3.79 -6.63 -2.00
C LEU A 15 -4.48 -6.96 -0.68
N TYR A 16 -5.07 -8.15 -0.61
CA TYR A 16 -5.81 -8.63 0.55
C TYR A 16 -5.29 -10.00 0.95
N ALA A 17 -5.31 -10.31 2.26
CA ALA A 17 -4.98 -11.62 2.81
C ALA A 17 -3.65 -12.20 2.29
N GLN A 18 -2.62 -11.36 2.14
CA GLN A 18 -1.32 -11.80 1.68
C GLN A 18 -0.59 -12.59 2.77
N ILE A 19 -0.09 -13.77 2.38
CA ILE A 19 0.73 -14.67 3.18
C ILE A 19 1.93 -15.04 2.30
N PRO A 20 3.19 -14.74 2.69
CA PRO A 20 3.60 -14.05 3.91
C PRO A 20 3.22 -12.54 3.95
N PRO A 21 3.29 -11.88 5.13
CA PRO A 21 2.99 -10.47 5.26
C PRO A 21 3.82 -9.59 4.32
N ILE A 22 3.23 -8.48 3.87
CA ILE A 22 3.93 -7.52 2.99
C ILE A 22 4.95 -6.74 3.81
N GLU A 23 6.24 -6.97 3.55
CA GLU A 23 7.33 -6.25 4.22
C GLU A 23 7.89 -5.07 3.41
N LYS A 24 7.85 -5.19 2.08
CA LYS A 24 8.39 -4.18 1.15
C LYS A 24 7.44 -4.02 -0.03
N MET A 25 7.33 -2.79 -0.51
CA MET A 25 6.51 -2.43 -1.65
C MET A 25 7.41 -1.76 -2.69
N ASP A 26 7.36 -2.24 -3.94
CA ASP A 26 7.94 -1.51 -5.06
C ASP A 26 6.94 -0.44 -5.49
N ALA A 27 7.42 0.79 -5.55
CA ALA A 27 6.61 1.98 -5.42
C ALA A 27 6.34 2.71 -6.74
N SER A 28 6.67 2.07 -7.86
CA SER A 28 6.78 2.82 -9.12
C SER A 28 5.45 3.10 -9.82
N LEU A 29 4.30 2.58 -9.37
CA LEU A 29 3.24 2.25 -10.34
C LEU A 29 1.81 2.72 -10.01
N SER A 30 1.44 2.98 -8.75
CA SER A 30 0.01 3.15 -8.38
C SER A 30 -0.32 4.42 -7.60
N THR A 31 -1.44 5.05 -7.97
CA THR A 31 -1.99 6.24 -7.28
C THR A 31 -2.89 5.86 -6.10
N LYS A 32 -3.46 4.66 -6.11
CA LYS A 32 -4.29 4.12 -5.02
C LYS A 32 -3.79 2.74 -4.62
N LEU A 33 -3.54 2.53 -3.33
CA LEU A 33 -3.10 1.26 -2.78
C LEU A 33 -4.00 0.86 -1.61
N SER A 34 -4.65 -0.29 -1.74
CA SER A 34 -5.46 -0.88 -0.67
C SER A 34 -4.78 -2.13 -0.16
N LEU A 35 -4.33 -2.08 1.10
CA LEU A 35 -3.70 -3.18 1.82
C LEU A 35 -4.56 -3.62 3.00
N SER A 36 -5.87 -3.43 2.94
CA SER A 36 -6.75 -3.80 4.03
C SER A 36 -6.65 -5.29 4.33
N THR A 37 -6.82 -5.70 5.59
CA THR A 37 -6.80 -7.13 5.95
C THR A 37 -5.48 -7.81 5.57
N ASN A 38 -4.36 -7.16 5.85
CA ASN A 38 -3.04 -7.79 5.83
C ASN A 38 -2.44 -7.69 7.24
N CYS A 39 -1.72 -8.69 7.71
CA CYS A 39 -1.13 -8.66 9.05
C CYS A 39 0.12 -7.76 9.10
N ILE A 40 0.06 -6.55 8.53
CA ILE A 40 1.20 -5.63 8.46
C ILE A 40 1.42 -5.03 9.85
N GLU A 41 2.61 -5.23 10.40
CA GLU A 41 2.99 -4.69 11.72
C GLU A 41 3.75 -3.37 11.64
N LYS A 42 4.50 -3.18 10.55
CA LYS A 42 5.34 -2.01 10.29
C LYS A 42 5.23 -1.64 8.83
N ILE A 43 5.07 -0.35 8.57
CA ILE A 43 5.15 0.21 7.22
C ILE A 43 6.48 0.95 7.11
N ALA A 44 7.25 0.60 6.08
CA ALA A 44 8.50 1.27 5.72
C ALA A 44 8.52 1.56 4.22
N ASN A 45 9.41 2.44 3.78
CA ASN A 45 9.64 2.76 2.36
C ASN A 45 8.45 3.38 1.59
N LEU A 46 7.52 4.07 2.26
CA LEU A 46 6.51 4.88 1.56
C LEU A 46 7.11 6.07 0.79
N ASN A 47 8.35 6.48 1.10
CA ASN A 47 9.04 7.55 0.38
C ASN A 47 9.25 7.26 -1.12
N GLY A 48 9.22 5.99 -1.53
CA GLY A 48 9.28 5.62 -2.95
C GLY A 48 7.98 5.93 -3.71
N LEU A 49 6.86 6.07 -3.00
CA LEU A 49 5.50 6.14 -3.54
C LEU A 49 5.12 7.58 -3.92
N LYS A 50 5.90 8.21 -4.81
CA LYS A 50 5.73 9.62 -5.21
C LYS A 50 4.36 9.94 -5.83
N ASN A 51 3.73 8.93 -6.44
CA ASN A 51 2.43 9.07 -7.09
C ASN A 51 1.25 8.65 -6.20
N LEU A 52 1.50 8.11 -5.00
CA LEU A 52 0.45 7.58 -4.15
C LEU A 52 -0.38 8.71 -3.53
N ARG A 53 -1.69 8.62 -3.75
CA ARG A 53 -2.69 9.57 -3.27
C ARG A 53 -3.67 8.98 -2.29
N ILE A 54 -3.94 7.67 -2.37
CA ILE A 54 -4.82 6.97 -1.44
C ILE A 54 -4.13 5.72 -0.94
N LEU A 55 -4.08 5.55 0.39
CA LEU A 55 -3.56 4.37 1.06
C LEU A 55 -4.59 3.86 2.07
N SER A 56 -5.12 2.65 1.83
CA SER A 56 -6.03 1.99 2.77
C SER A 56 -5.28 0.93 3.58
N LEU A 57 -5.33 1.05 4.90
CA LEU A 57 -4.62 0.17 5.85
C LEU A 57 -5.55 -0.44 6.90
N GLY A 58 -6.86 -0.40 6.67
CA GLY A 58 -7.82 -0.97 7.62
C GLY A 58 -7.61 -2.45 7.89
N ARG A 59 -7.90 -2.90 9.11
CA ARG A 59 -7.71 -4.30 9.54
C ARG A 59 -6.26 -4.81 9.36
N ASN A 60 -5.27 -3.98 9.70
CA ASN A 60 -3.87 -4.39 9.84
C ASN A 60 -3.44 -4.39 11.32
N ASN A 61 -2.22 -4.82 11.62
CA ASN A 61 -1.67 -4.90 12.99
C ASN A 61 -0.58 -3.83 13.24
N ILE A 62 -0.74 -2.66 12.64
CA ILE A 62 0.30 -1.63 12.63
C ILE A 62 0.40 -1.00 14.01
N LYS A 63 1.50 -1.27 14.71
CA LYS A 63 1.73 -0.75 16.07
C LYS A 63 2.40 0.62 16.07
N ASN A 64 3.05 0.97 14.96
CA ASN A 64 3.79 2.22 14.84
C ASN A 64 3.70 2.78 13.40
N LEU A 65 3.33 4.05 13.30
CA LEU A 65 3.10 4.78 12.06
C LEU A 65 4.32 5.60 11.61
N ASN A 66 5.51 5.40 12.20
CA ASN A 66 6.73 6.15 11.89
C ASN A 66 7.10 6.20 10.39
N GLY A 67 6.67 5.23 9.57
CA GLY A 67 6.90 5.22 8.13
C GLY A 67 5.98 6.14 7.31
N LEU A 68 4.97 6.76 7.91
CA LEU A 68 3.94 7.58 7.24
C LEU A 68 4.26 9.09 7.23
N VAL A 69 5.41 9.48 7.77
CA VAL A 69 5.77 10.89 8.07
C VAL A 69 5.95 11.77 6.82
N ARG A 70 5.87 11.23 5.60
CA ARG A 70 6.08 12.02 4.37
C ARG A 70 5.34 11.48 3.16
N SER A 71 4.02 11.38 3.24
CA SER A 71 3.21 11.14 2.04
C SER A 71 2.03 12.09 2.07
N THR A 72 1.87 12.91 1.02
CA THR A 72 0.69 13.76 0.76
C THR A 72 -0.53 12.93 0.36
N CYS A 73 -0.65 11.74 0.94
CA CYS A 73 -1.58 10.69 0.58
C CYS A 73 -2.68 10.65 1.64
N THR A 74 -3.93 10.57 1.19
CA THR A 74 -5.08 10.39 2.08
C THR A 74 -5.06 8.97 2.65
N PHE A 75 -5.13 8.85 3.97
CA PHE A 75 -5.17 7.58 4.67
C PHE A 75 -6.62 7.18 4.96
N ILE A 76 -6.96 5.92 4.65
CA ILE A 76 -8.25 5.31 4.98
C ILE A 76 -7.96 4.16 5.94
N PHE A 77 -8.31 4.35 7.21
CA PHE A 77 -8.20 3.34 8.26
C PHE A 77 -9.48 2.51 8.35
#